data_AF-A0A7V0WX09-F1
#
_entry.id   AF-A0A7V0WX09-F1
#
_cell.length_a   1.000
_cell.length_b   1.000
_cell.length_c   1.000
_cell.angle_alpha   90.00
_cell.angle_beta   90.00
_cell.angle_gamma   90.00
#
_symmetry.space_group_name_H-M   'P 1'
#
loop_
_entity.id
_entity.type
_entity.pdbx_description
1 polymer ?
#
loop_
_entity_poly.entity_id
_entity_poly.type
_entity_poly.pdbx_seq_one_letter_code
_entity_poly.pdbx_strand_id
1 'polypeptide(L)'
;MIRFRRDVLFIGMLILLLAGTVSADELFIPGAVTADDLLNDAIAGDTTATGVRIDSNRVYVLERGGIYFVNTTIRNDGWPINIKAQAGDGARPVIYAVVNPVSGSDPGDLFRIKGDIMLKDLTIVGFLEADPEGIASIGNSVVRTDAAGYDIVIDGCLLTQCRGQFVRTQSAARVVKITNCIFANMGDLGRSNFGAGKGVDFRDTSCDLAIFLNNTFVNFQDRIIRHRSSTAAIKNLIFDHNTLVNGMSYHGTLALGWVGNKVQITNNLFVDTFIAGQDTDMVRQSEFDECGEVDAYGFAKMTWISSVPNDSTSWTVAGNCYTVSSAVQSFYDEVSVTDNAFQGEGDPLTAHIAGKSGVQAFVKEALELGNRPEPMVAMARWYRKPQSQGGVGKTKATDNFNRATDDYDRRKWQYFADTLDCSYPTTADAYTYLLQSK
;
A
#
# COMPACT_ATOMS: atom_id res chain seq x y z
N MET A 1 19.35 -6.65 -41.49
CA MET A 1 18.63 -5.40 -41.85
C MET A 1 17.16 -5.60 -41.47
N ILE A 2 16.86 -5.40 -40.19
CA ILE A 2 15.60 -5.80 -39.55
C ILE A 2 14.73 -4.56 -39.44
N ARG A 3 13.58 -4.59 -40.10
CA ARG A 3 12.58 -3.52 -40.11
C ARG A 3 11.93 -3.43 -38.74
N PHE A 4 12.25 -2.39 -37.97
CA PHE A 4 11.50 -1.98 -36.80
C PHE A 4 10.08 -1.59 -37.23
N ARG A 5 9.07 -2.31 -36.74
CA ARG A 5 7.65 -1.95 -36.90
C ARG A 5 7.34 -0.77 -35.97
N ARG A 6 6.67 0.22 -36.55
CA ARG A 6 6.28 1.51 -35.98
C ARG A 6 5.10 1.35 -35.01
N ASP A 7 5.25 0.62 -33.91
CA ASP A 7 4.17 0.53 -32.89
C ASP A 7 4.69 0.67 -31.44
N VAL A 8 6.00 0.91 -31.22
CA VAL A 8 6.63 0.93 -29.88
C VAL A 8 6.86 2.37 -29.35
N LEU A 9 6.27 3.39 -29.98
CA LEU A 9 6.55 4.80 -29.67
C LEU A 9 5.49 5.49 -28.79
N PHE A 10 4.66 4.73 -28.06
CA PHE A 10 3.55 5.31 -27.27
C PHE A 10 3.60 5.09 -25.75
N ILE A 11 4.64 4.45 -25.19
CA ILE A 11 4.79 4.28 -23.73
C ILE A 11 5.80 5.27 -23.11
N GLY A 12 6.68 5.87 -23.92
CA GLY A 12 7.69 6.83 -23.44
C GLY A 12 7.24 8.29 -23.30
N MET A 13 6.00 8.65 -23.67
CA MET A 13 5.60 10.06 -23.85
C MET A 13 4.31 10.45 -23.10
N LEU A 14 3.95 9.70 -22.05
CA LEU A 14 2.83 10.01 -21.15
C LEU A 14 3.30 10.18 -19.69
N ILE A 15 4.51 10.72 -19.49
CA ILE A 15 5.03 11.13 -18.18
C ILE A 15 4.96 12.66 -17.98
N LEU A 16 4.72 13.43 -19.05
CA LEU A 16 4.45 14.87 -18.96
C LEU A 16 2.95 15.16 -18.99
N LEU A 17 2.31 15.14 -17.83
CA LEU A 17 1.05 15.85 -17.64
C LEU A 17 1.24 16.89 -16.52
N LEU A 18 1.60 18.08 -17.01
CA LEU A 18 1.20 19.40 -16.51
C LEU A 18 1.09 19.59 -15.00
N ALA A 19 2.18 20.06 -14.38
CA ALA A 19 2.06 21.19 -13.47
C ALA A 19 2.40 22.44 -14.29
N GLY A 20 1.39 23.24 -14.63
CA GLY A 20 1.65 24.61 -15.07
C GLY A 20 2.41 25.31 -13.95
N THR A 21 3.60 25.83 -14.24
CA THR A 21 4.39 26.61 -13.30
C THR A 21 3.72 27.97 -13.14
N VAL A 22 2.67 28.05 -12.32
CA VAL A 22 2.56 29.19 -11.42
C VAL A 22 3.79 29.09 -10.53
N SER A 23 4.59 30.15 -10.42
CA SER A 23 5.71 30.19 -9.47
C SER A 23 5.13 29.97 -8.07
N ALA A 24 5.16 28.72 -7.59
CA ALA A 24 4.78 28.41 -6.23
C ALA A 24 5.92 28.90 -5.34
N ASP A 25 5.62 29.76 -4.37
CA ASP A 25 6.65 30.19 -3.44
C ASP A 25 7.02 29.01 -2.55
N GLU A 26 8.29 28.92 -2.18
CA GLU A 26 8.77 27.90 -1.25
C GLU A 26 8.87 28.50 0.15
N LEU A 27 8.34 27.78 1.15
CA LEU A 27 8.60 28.06 2.56
C LEU A 27 9.45 26.95 3.13
N PHE A 28 10.68 27.30 3.49
CA PHE A 28 11.56 26.41 4.24
C PHE A 28 11.07 26.23 5.67
N ILE A 29 10.98 24.98 6.13
CA ILE A 29 10.63 24.63 7.51
C ILE A 29 11.83 23.87 8.10
N PRO A 30 12.57 24.43 9.07
CA PRO A 30 13.65 23.72 9.74
C PRO A 30 13.13 22.51 10.53
N GLY A 31 14.01 21.55 10.82
CA GLY A 31 13.67 20.45 11.71
C GLY A 31 13.26 20.93 13.11
N ALA A 32 12.44 20.14 13.80
CA ALA A 32 12.02 20.42 15.16
C ALA A 32 13.22 20.49 16.12
N VAL A 33 13.29 21.55 16.94
CA VAL A 33 14.27 21.68 18.03
C VAL A 33 13.71 21.05 19.30
N THR A 34 12.40 21.15 19.49
CA THR A 34 11.64 20.62 20.62
C THR A 34 10.41 19.86 20.12
N ALA A 35 9.76 19.08 20.99
CA ALA A 35 8.52 18.38 20.65
C ALA A 35 7.31 19.32 20.38
N ASP A 36 7.43 20.60 20.76
CA ASP A 36 6.40 21.62 20.57
C ASP A 36 6.51 22.30 19.18
N ASP A 37 7.59 22.04 18.42
CA ASP A 37 7.77 22.54 17.06
C ASP A 37 6.97 21.68 16.08
N LEU A 38 5.66 21.96 16.00
CA LEU A 38 4.70 21.14 15.26
C LEU A 38 4.58 21.58 13.80
N LEU A 39 4.72 20.62 12.87
CA LEU A 39 4.57 20.86 11.44
C LEU A 39 3.13 21.29 11.08
N ASN A 40 2.13 20.74 11.78
CA ASN A 40 0.74 21.18 11.57
C ASN A 40 0.53 22.65 11.92
N ASP A 41 1.24 23.18 12.91
CA ASP A 41 1.11 24.58 13.32
C ASP A 41 1.84 25.51 12.36
N ALA A 42 3.02 25.11 11.87
CA ALA A 42 3.73 25.85 10.82
C ALA A 42 2.88 25.97 9.54
N ILE A 43 2.21 24.90 9.13
CA ILE A 43 1.33 24.90 7.94
C ILE A 43 0.08 25.74 8.18
N ALA A 44 -0.58 25.60 9.34
CA ALA A 44 -1.78 26.36 9.69
C ALA A 44 -1.49 27.86 9.86
N GLY A 45 -0.32 28.20 10.39
CA GLY A 45 0.16 29.57 10.61
C GLY A 45 0.56 30.32 9.34
N ASP A 46 0.63 29.65 8.18
CA ASP A 46 0.91 30.26 6.87
C ASP A 46 -0.33 31.00 6.30
N THR A 47 -0.84 31.92 7.11
CA THR A 47 -2.02 32.74 6.85
C THR A 47 -1.77 34.18 7.28
N THR A 48 -2.51 35.11 6.69
CA THR A 48 -2.60 36.49 7.16
C THR A 48 -3.37 36.54 8.47
N ALA A 49 -3.36 37.69 9.15
CA ALA A 49 -4.14 37.91 10.37
C ALA A 49 -5.67 37.70 10.21
N THR A 50 -6.18 37.74 8.97
CA THR A 50 -7.60 37.46 8.67
C THR A 50 -7.88 36.00 8.32
N GLY A 51 -6.88 35.12 8.42
CA GLY A 51 -6.99 33.68 8.12
C GLY A 51 -6.90 33.34 6.63
N VAL A 52 -6.58 34.30 5.76
CA VAL A 52 -6.37 34.05 4.32
C VAL A 52 -4.98 33.47 4.13
N ARG A 53 -4.82 32.46 3.28
CA ARG A 53 -3.51 31.88 2.93
C ARG A 53 -2.56 32.96 2.40
N ILE A 54 -1.31 32.98 2.87
CA ILE A 54 -0.30 33.92 2.35
C ILE A 54 0.00 33.58 0.88
N ASP A 55 0.17 32.30 0.59
CA ASP A 55 0.21 31.76 -0.76
C ASP A 55 -0.69 30.51 -0.83
N SER A 56 -1.65 30.53 -1.75
CA SER A 56 -2.57 29.42 -2.00
C SER A 56 -1.89 28.21 -2.64
N ASN A 57 -0.74 28.37 -3.29
CA ASN A 57 -0.01 27.31 -3.96
C ASN A 57 1.33 26.96 -3.29
N ARG A 58 1.51 27.40 -2.03
CA ARG A 58 2.75 27.24 -1.26
C ARG A 58 3.33 25.83 -1.34
N VAL A 59 4.64 25.72 -1.50
CA VAL A 59 5.40 24.48 -1.31
C VAL A 59 6.16 24.54 0.00
N TYR A 60 5.86 23.62 0.91
CA TYR A 60 6.58 23.47 2.17
C TYR A 60 7.79 22.59 1.96
N VAL A 61 8.97 23.15 2.21
CA VAL A 61 10.26 22.51 1.97
C VAL A 61 10.89 22.14 3.31
N LEU A 62 10.94 20.84 3.60
CA LEU A 62 11.47 20.31 4.85
C LEU A 62 12.98 20.07 4.74
N GLU A 63 13.74 20.51 5.73
CA GLU A 63 15.18 20.26 5.87
C GLU A 63 15.55 18.77 5.74
N ARG A 64 16.60 18.45 4.97
CA ARG A 64 17.11 17.08 4.87
C ARG A 64 17.58 16.58 6.24
N GLY A 65 17.18 15.37 6.61
CA GLY A 65 17.45 14.78 7.92
C GLY A 65 16.67 15.41 9.09
N GLY A 66 15.81 16.41 8.85
CA GLY A 66 14.98 17.03 9.87
C GLY A 66 13.93 16.05 10.43
N ILE A 67 13.62 16.20 11.72
CA ILE A 67 12.53 15.49 12.40
C ILE A 67 11.35 16.44 12.55
N TYR A 68 10.14 15.95 12.29
CA TYR A 68 8.92 16.74 12.35
C TYR A 68 7.85 15.97 13.11
N PHE A 69 7.07 16.70 13.90
CA PHE A 69 5.96 16.14 14.67
C PHE A 69 4.63 16.71 14.16
N VAL A 70 3.64 15.83 14.06
CA VAL A 70 2.25 16.19 13.76
C VAL A 70 1.35 15.59 14.82
N ASN A 71 0.73 16.46 15.61
CA ASN A 71 -0.17 16.05 16.70
C ASN A 71 -1.65 16.32 16.40
N THR A 72 -1.93 16.97 15.27
CA THR A 72 -3.28 17.27 14.81
C THR A 72 -3.36 17.08 13.31
N THR A 73 -4.45 16.49 12.80
CA THR A 73 -4.66 16.29 11.37
C THR A 73 -4.49 17.58 10.58
N ILE A 74 -3.65 17.54 9.55
CA ILE A 74 -3.45 18.63 8.58
C ILE A 74 -4.60 18.58 7.56
N ARG A 75 -5.21 19.73 7.28
CA ARG A 75 -6.37 19.85 6.39
C ARG A 75 -6.16 20.96 5.36
N ASN A 76 -6.69 20.73 4.17
CA ASN A 76 -6.90 21.77 3.16
C ASN A 76 -8.37 21.82 2.72
N ASP A 77 -8.82 22.99 2.28
CA ASP A 77 -10.15 23.22 1.72
C ASP A 77 -10.05 24.22 0.57
N GLY A 78 -10.07 23.71 -0.68
CA GLY A 78 -9.94 24.52 -1.88
C GLY A 78 -8.53 25.03 -2.20
N TRP A 79 -7.48 24.47 -1.58
CA TRP A 79 -6.06 24.78 -1.86
C TRP A 79 -5.19 23.52 -1.79
N PRO A 80 -4.08 23.39 -2.54
CA PRO A 80 -3.22 22.21 -2.52
C PRO A 80 -2.28 22.13 -1.30
N ILE A 81 -2.05 20.94 -0.76
CA ILE A 81 -0.94 20.68 0.16
C ILE A 81 0.25 20.17 -0.65
N ASN A 82 1.34 20.94 -0.69
CA ASN A 82 2.58 20.53 -1.35
C ASN A 82 3.70 20.46 -0.31
N ILE A 83 4.21 19.26 -0.01
CA ILE A 83 5.30 19.06 0.94
C ILE A 83 6.39 18.25 0.26
N LYS A 84 7.62 18.76 0.30
CA LYS A 84 8.80 18.05 -0.23
C LYS A 84 9.99 18.18 0.69
N ALA A 85 10.95 17.27 0.56
CA ALA A 85 12.27 17.48 1.11
C ALA A 85 13.01 18.61 0.38
N GLN A 86 13.92 19.26 1.10
CA GLN A 86 14.91 20.16 0.55
C GLN A 86 15.74 19.46 -0.53
N ALA A 87 16.06 20.20 -1.59
CA ALA A 87 16.92 19.69 -2.65
C ALA A 87 18.33 19.39 -2.13
N GLY A 88 18.96 18.38 -2.71
CA GLY A 88 20.31 17.94 -2.33
C GLY A 88 20.32 16.52 -1.77
N ASP A 89 21.53 16.06 -1.47
CA ASP A 89 21.79 14.76 -0.89
C ASP A 89 21.49 14.75 0.61
N GLY A 90 21.25 13.56 1.16
CA GLY A 90 21.02 13.36 2.59
C GLY A 90 19.72 12.61 2.89
N ALA A 91 19.56 12.26 4.17
CA ALA A 91 18.38 11.52 4.63
C ALA A 91 17.08 12.28 4.34
N ARG A 92 16.02 11.54 4.03
CA ARG A 92 14.67 12.13 3.94
C ARG A 92 14.29 12.74 5.30
N PRO A 93 13.59 13.90 5.32
CA PRO A 93 12.93 14.37 6.53
C PRO A 93 11.95 13.32 7.04
N VAL A 94 11.84 13.18 8.36
CA VAL A 94 10.99 12.19 9.02
C VAL A 94 9.83 12.89 9.72
N ILE A 95 8.61 12.57 9.31
CA ILE A 95 7.37 13.07 9.90
C ILE A 95 6.78 11.96 10.78
N TYR A 96 6.65 12.23 12.08
CA TYR A 96 5.97 11.36 13.02
C TYR A 96 4.58 11.88 13.33
N ALA A 97 3.58 11.01 13.28
CA ALA A 97 2.34 11.24 14.00
C ALA A 97 2.60 11.05 15.51
N VAL A 98 2.19 12.01 16.33
CA VAL A 98 2.37 11.98 17.78
C VAL A 98 1.06 12.27 18.51
N VAL A 99 0.94 11.79 19.75
CA VAL A 99 -0.24 12.04 20.57
C VAL A 99 -0.29 13.52 20.94
N ASN A 100 -1.46 14.14 20.76
CA ASN A 100 -1.70 15.49 21.23
C ASN A 100 -1.80 15.49 22.78
N PRO A 101 -0.97 16.25 23.50
CA PRO A 101 -0.95 16.23 24.96
C PRO A 101 -2.22 16.80 25.59
N VAL A 102 -3.01 17.58 24.84
CA VAL A 102 -4.27 18.17 25.32
C VAL A 102 -5.45 17.21 25.12
N SER A 103 -5.58 16.61 23.93
CA SER A 103 -6.71 15.72 23.63
C SER A 103 -6.46 14.24 23.98
N GLY A 104 -5.21 13.86 24.23
CA GLY A 104 -4.80 12.48 24.48
C GLY A 104 -4.94 11.55 23.27
N SER A 105 -5.15 12.11 22.07
CA SER A 105 -5.37 11.36 20.83
C SER A 105 -4.28 11.64 19.79
N ASP A 106 -3.95 10.65 18.98
CA ASP A 106 -3.17 10.84 17.75
C ASP A 106 -4.02 11.50 16.63
N PRO A 107 -3.42 12.00 15.54
CA PRO A 107 -4.16 12.58 14.42
C PRO A 107 -5.20 11.65 13.77
N GLY A 108 -5.08 10.34 13.95
CA GLY A 108 -5.88 9.33 13.25
C GLY A 108 -5.51 9.28 11.78
N ASP A 109 -6.05 10.20 10.98
CA ASP A 109 -5.62 10.41 9.61
C ASP A 109 -4.69 11.64 9.57
N LEU A 110 -3.46 11.48 9.10
CA LEU A 110 -2.44 12.52 9.14
C LEU A 110 -2.83 13.74 8.28
N PHE A 111 -3.29 13.47 7.06
CA PHE A 111 -3.82 14.46 6.12
C PHE A 111 -5.28 14.12 5.79
N ARG A 112 -6.18 15.09 5.97
CA ARG A 112 -7.57 15.02 5.51
C ARG A 112 -7.83 16.09 4.48
N ILE A 113 -8.03 15.68 3.22
CA ILE A 113 -7.91 16.59 2.09
C ILE A 113 -9.24 16.94 1.42
N LYS A 114 -9.43 18.22 1.12
CA LYS A 114 -10.44 18.75 0.18
C LYS A 114 -9.76 19.66 -0.84
N GLY A 115 -8.63 19.21 -1.32
CA GLY A 115 -7.76 19.85 -2.31
C GLY A 115 -6.72 18.83 -2.75
N ASP A 116 -5.92 19.16 -3.77
CA ASP A 116 -4.84 18.29 -4.21
C ASP A 116 -3.77 18.11 -3.11
N ILE A 117 -3.04 17.00 -3.15
CA ILE A 117 -1.89 16.78 -2.27
C ILE A 117 -0.71 16.20 -3.06
N MET A 118 0.47 16.76 -2.81
CA MET A 118 1.76 16.26 -3.28
C MET A 118 2.71 16.07 -2.09
N LEU A 119 3.20 14.84 -1.95
CA LEU A 119 4.20 14.46 -0.95
C LEU A 119 5.43 13.91 -1.68
N LYS A 120 6.61 14.49 -1.44
CA LYS A 120 7.82 14.09 -2.16
C LYS A 120 9.06 13.93 -1.29
N ASP A 121 9.73 12.80 -1.44
CA ASP A 121 11.00 12.46 -0.79
C ASP A 121 10.94 12.53 0.74
N LEU A 122 9.83 12.10 1.34
CA LEU A 122 9.57 12.13 2.79
C LEU A 122 9.61 10.72 3.40
N THR A 123 9.97 10.61 4.67
CA THR A 123 9.64 9.45 5.51
C THR A 123 8.46 9.83 6.40
N ILE A 124 7.38 9.05 6.38
CA ILE A 124 6.17 9.27 7.19
C ILE A 124 5.91 8.03 8.04
N VAL A 125 5.82 8.23 9.34
CA VAL A 125 5.70 7.17 10.34
C VAL A 125 4.46 7.40 11.19
N GLY A 126 3.58 6.41 11.29
CA GLY A 126 2.29 6.57 11.99
C GLY A 126 2.37 6.63 13.52
N PHE A 127 3.55 6.52 14.13
CA PHE A 127 3.77 6.83 15.55
C PHE A 127 5.26 7.14 15.81
N LEU A 128 5.58 7.75 16.95
CA LEU A 128 6.96 8.00 17.37
C LEU A 128 7.68 6.70 17.79
N GLU A 129 8.46 6.08 16.92
CA GLU A 129 9.15 4.80 17.19
C GLU A 129 10.25 4.84 18.26
N ALA A 130 10.62 6.04 18.74
CA ALA A 130 11.47 6.22 19.91
C ALA A 130 10.75 5.89 21.22
N ASP A 131 9.40 5.94 21.21
CA ASP A 131 8.52 5.48 22.28
C ASP A 131 7.85 4.16 21.85
N PRO A 132 8.33 3.00 22.34
CA PRO A 132 7.75 1.71 21.99
C PRO A 132 6.28 1.56 22.40
N GLU A 133 5.83 2.25 23.45
CA GLU A 133 4.44 2.21 23.88
C GLU A 133 3.53 3.01 22.95
N GLY A 134 4.11 3.95 22.20
CA GLY A 134 3.43 4.79 21.21
C GLY A 134 2.71 4.02 20.10
N ILE A 135 3.05 2.74 19.87
CA ILE A 135 2.31 1.86 18.95
C ILE A 135 0.84 1.71 19.36
N ALA A 136 0.51 1.88 20.64
CA ALA A 136 -0.88 1.90 21.12
C ALA A 136 -1.67 3.08 20.52
N SER A 137 -1.02 4.11 20.00
CA SER A 137 -1.64 5.28 19.35
C SER A 137 -1.21 5.39 17.89
N ILE A 138 -0.95 4.25 17.24
CA ILE A 138 -0.60 4.20 15.82
C ILE A 138 -1.71 4.79 14.93
N GLY A 139 -1.29 5.71 14.06
CA GLY A 139 -2.16 6.40 13.11
C GLY A 139 -2.92 5.46 12.18
N ASN A 140 -4.14 5.87 11.84
CA ASN A 140 -5.07 5.16 10.97
C ASN A 140 -4.69 5.22 9.50
N SER A 141 -4.43 6.43 8.99
CA SER A 141 -4.04 6.66 7.59
C SER A 141 -3.07 7.83 7.44
N VAL A 142 -2.32 7.86 6.33
CA VAL A 142 -1.54 9.04 5.96
C VAL A 142 -2.42 10.04 5.21
N VAL A 143 -3.09 9.63 4.13
CA VAL A 143 -3.98 10.52 3.37
C VAL A 143 -5.40 9.98 3.37
N ARG A 144 -6.38 10.86 3.67
CA ARG A 144 -7.80 10.58 3.47
C ARG A 144 -8.47 11.73 2.73
N THR A 145 -9.17 11.46 1.63
CA THR A 145 -9.99 12.47 0.94
C THR A 145 -11.26 12.76 1.73
N ASP A 146 -11.75 13.99 1.74
CA ASP A 146 -13.04 14.41 2.29
C ASP A 146 -13.94 15.10 1.25
N ALA A 147 -13.45 15.27 0.02
CA ALA A 147 -14.19 15.80 -1.11
C ALA A 147 -13.70 15.14 -2.42
N ALA A 148 -14.55 15.13 -3.44
CA ALA A 148 -14.28 14.49 -4.72
C ALA A 148 -13.52 15.41 -5.69
N GLY A 149 -12.82 14.81 -6.65
CA GLY A 149 -12.25 15.49 -7.82
C GLY A 149 -10.80 15.96 -7.68
N TYR A 150 -10.11 15.54 -6.62
CA TYR A 150 -8.73 15.94 -6.33
C TYR A 150 -7.70 14.85 -6.62
N ASP A 151 -6.45 15.27 -6.76
CA ASP A 151 -5.31 14.43 -7.04
C ASP A 151 -4.48 14.15 -5.78
N ILE A 152 -4.03 12.90 -5.67
CA ILE A 152 -3.07 12.44 -4.66
C ILE A 152 -1.81 12.01 -5.39
N VAL A 153 -0.71 12.72 -5.16
CA VAL A 153 0.60 12.42 -5.75
C VAL A 153 1.61 12.15 -4.63
N ILE A 154 2.19 10.96 -4.62
CA ILE A 154 3.21 10.55 -3.64
C ILE A 154 4.40 9.98 -4.41
N ASP A 155 5.56 10.61 -4.27
CA ASP A 155 6.77 10.25 -5.04
C ASP A 155 8.01 10.16 -4.15
N GLY A 156 8.77 9.07 -4.28
CA GLY A 156 10.05 8.94 -3.57
C GLY A 156 9.94 8.79 -2.05
N CYS A 157 8.75 8.51 -1.52
CA CYS A 157 8.48 8.48 -0.07
C CYS A 157 8.64 7.09 0.56
N LEU A 158 8.99 7.05 1.84
CA LEU A 158 8.84 5.88 2.72
C LEU A 158 7.63 6.13 3.63
N LEU A 159 6.61 5.30 3.54
CA LEU A 159 5.46 5.34 4.43
C LEU A 159 5.46 4.06 5.25
N THR A 160 5.54 4.19 6.58
CA THR A 160 5.60 3.03 7.48
C THR A 160 4.72 3.19 8.71
N GLN A 161 4.42 2.06 9.36
CA GLN A 161 3.61 1.98 10.58
C GLN A 161 2.23 2.57 10.40
N CYS A 162 1.33 1.82 9.76
CA CYS A 162 -0.04 2.25 9.59
C CYS A 162 -1.00 1.24 10.20
N ARG A 163 -1.98 1.70 10.98
CA ARG A 163 -3.04 0.84 11.54
C ARG A 163 -3.97 0.31 10.46
N GLY A 164 -4.46 1.21 9.61
CA GLY A 164 -5.59 0.97 8.70
C GLY A 164 -5.17 0.85 7.24
N GLN A 165 -4.81 1.99 6.64
CA GLN A 165 -4.38 2.11 5.24
C GLN A 165 -3.56 3.37 5.03
N PHE A 166 -2.55 3.37 4.17
CA PHE A 166 -1.79 4.60 3.93
C PHE A 166 -2.59 5.66 3.19
N VAL A 167 -3.33 5.29 2.14
CA VAL A 167 -4.23 6.18 1.41
C VAL A 167 -5.66 5.66 1.47
N ARG A 168 -6.61 6.55 1.74
CA ARG A 168 -8.05 6.25 1.72
C ARG A 168 -8.80 7.29 0.88
N THR A 169 -9.40 6.87 -0.23
CA THR A 169 -10.31 7.75 -0.97
C THR A 169 -11.73 7.58 -0.42
N GLN A 170 -12.10 8.33 0.62
CA GLN A 170 -13.50 8.37 1.09
C GLN A 170 -14.43 9.09 0.09
N SER A 171 -13.86 9.80 -0.87
CA SER A 171 -14.55 10.50 -1.95
C SER A 171 -13.77 10.30 -3.24
N ALA A 172 -14.43 10.41 -4.38
CA ALA A 172 -13.84 10.05 -5.66
C ALA A 172 -12.58 10.86 -5.95
N ALA A 173 -11.46 10.19 -6.18
CA ALA A 173 -10.22 10.84 -6.59
C ALA A 173 -10.18 10.96 -8.12
N ARG A 174 -9.60 12.03 -8.63
CA ARG A 174 -9.32 12.13 -10.07
C ARG A 174 -8.07 11.29 -10.37
N VAL A 175 -6.95 11.62 -9.75
CA VAL A 175 -5.71 10.83 -9.84
C VAL A 175 -5.25 10.32 -8.47
N VAL A 176 -4.84 9.06 -8.41
CA VAL A 176 -3.96 8.55 -7.35
C VAL A 176 -2.69 8.05 -8.01
N LYS A 177 -1.60 8.80 -7.85
CA LYS A 177 -0.30 8.48 -8.45
C LYS A 177 0.74 8.28 -7.36
N ILE A 178 1.27 7.07 -7.28
CA ILE A 178 2.22 6.64 -6.26
C ILE A 178 3.42 6.01 -6.96
N THR A 179 4.58 6.66 -6.84
CA THR A 179 5.78 6.27 -7.59
C THR A 179 7.03 6.24 -6.73
N ASN A 180 7.93 5.29 -6.98
CA ASN A 180 9.24 5.24 -6.32
C ASN A 180 9.17 5.19 -4.78
N CYS A 181 8.08 4.64 -4.24
CA CYS A 181 7.81 4.64 -2.81
C CYS A 181 8.04 3.28 -2.16
N ILE A 182 8.29 3.30 -0.86
CA ILE A 182 8.25 2.11 -0.01
C ILE A 182 7.05 2.25 0.93
N PHE A 183 6.17 1.25 0.94
CA PHE A 183 5.08 1.10 1.89
C PHE A 183 5.42 -0.06 2.80
N ALA A 184 5.50 0.19 4.11
CA ALA A 184 5.99 -0.79 5.07
C ALA A 184 5.08 -0.92 6.30
N ASN A 185 5.02 -2.12 6.89
CA ASN A 185 4.29 -2.41 8.12
C ASN A 185 2.85 -1.88 8.10
N MET A 186 2.06 -2.45 7.19
CA MET A 186 0.66 -2.16 7.01
C MET A 186 -0.18 -3.08 7.90
N GLY A 187 -0.77 -2.53 8.94
CA GLY A 187 -1.71 -3.21 9.85
C GLY A 187 -1.15 -3.35 11.26
N ASP A 188 -2.03 -3.29 12.24
CA ASP A 188 -1.73 -3.68 13.63
C ASP A 188 -2.98 -4.36 14.23
N LEU A 189 -2.94 -5.69 14.37
CA LEU A 189 -4.06 -6.43 14.97
C LEU A 189 -4.31 -6.08 16.43
N GLY A 190 -3.29 -5.60 17.16
CA GLY A 190 -3.48 -5.15 18.53
C GLY A 190 -4.25 -3.84 18.65
N ARG A 191 -4.59 -3.17 17.53
CA ARG A 191 -5.42 -1.96 17.46
C ARG A 191 -6.49 -2.02 16.37
N SER A 192 -6.59 -3.13 15.64
CA SER A 192 -7.45 -3.24 14.47
C SER A 192 -7.92 -4.67 14.22
N ASN A 193 -8.27 -5.00 12.98
CA ASN A 193 -8.76 -6.30 12.55
C ASN A 193 -8.07 -6.73 11.25
N PHE A 194 -8.31 -7.96 10.81
CA PHE A 194 -7.75 -8.54 9.59
C PHE A 194 -8.14 -7.85 8.27
N GLY A 195 -9.17 -7.00 8.25
CA GLY A 195 -9.49 -6.12 7.11
C GLY A 195 -8.68 -4.81 7.10
N ALA A 196 -7.75 -4.64 8.03
CA ALA A 196 -6.82 -3.53 8.12
C ALA A 196 -5.42 -3.89 7.59
N GLY A 197 -4.56 -2.88 7.43
CA GLY A 197 -3.22 -3.05 6.86
C GLY A 197 -3.22 -3.07 5.34
N LYS A 198 -3.65 -1.95 4.76
CA LYS A 198 -3.74 -1.77 3.30
C LYS A 198 -2.79 -0.71 2.76
N GLY A 199 -2.41 -0.82 1.49
CA GLY A 199 -1.72 0.26 0.78
C GLY A 199 -2.68 1.42 0.50
N VAL A 200 -3.67 1.16 -0.37
CA VAL A 200 -4.70 2.11 -0.80
C VAL A 200 -6.08 1.49 -0.70
N ASP A 201 -6.98 2.16 0.03
CA ASP A 201 -8.40 1.85 0.11
C ASP A 201 -9.18 2.84 -0.75
N PHE A 202 -9.55 2.42 -1.96
CA PHE A 202 -10.45 3.14 -2.85
C PHE A 202 -11.90 2.99 -2.37
N ARG A 203 -12.18 3.54 -1.19
CA ARG A 203 -13.38 3.27 -0.40
C ARG A 203 -14.65 3.65 -1.14
N ASP A 204 -15.34 2.64 -1.64
CA ASP A 204 -16.70 2.69 -2.18
C ASP A 204 -16.92 3.84 -3.20
N THR A 205 -15.88 4.23 -3.93
CA THR A 205 -15.87 5.43 -4.78
C THR A 205 -14.97 5.29 -6.00
N SER A 206 -15.20 6.09 -7.06
CA SER A 206 -14.43 5.99 -8.29
C SER A 206 -13.03 6.60 -8.19
N CYS A 207 -12.16 6.14 -9.08
CA CYS A 207 -10.91 6.82 -9.41
C CYS A 207 -10.76 6.89 -10.94
N ASP A 208 -10.44 8.06 -11.51
CA ASP A 208 -10.26 8.16 -12.97
C ASP A 208 -8.96 7.50 -13.43
N LEU A 209 -7.88 7.68 -12.65
CA LEU A 209 -6.55 7.14 -12.96
C LEU A 209 -5.79 6.77 -11.67
N ALA A 210 -5.51 5.49 -11.51
CA ALA A 210 -4.66 4.96 -10.45
C ALA A 210 -3.34 4.45 -11.04
N ILE A 211 -2.22 5.00 -10.58
CA ILE A 211 -0.86 4.65 -11.02
C ILE A 211 -0.02 4.23 -9.83
N PHE A 212 0.54 3.04 -9.91
CA PHE A 212 1.50 2.46 -8.99
C PHE A 212 2.70 1.99 -9.81
N LEU A 213 3.78 2.78 -9.78
CA LEU A 213 4.98 2.50 -10.56
C LEU A 213 6.23 2.46 -9.69
N ASN A 214 7.03 1.40 -9.81
CA ASN A 214 8.32 1.30 -9.14
C ASN A 214 8.20 1.43 -7.60
N ASN A 215 7.19 0.80 -7.00
CA ASN A 215 7.03 0.81 -5.54
C ASN A 215 7.41 -0.53 -4.93
N THR A 216 7.85 -0.49 -3.67
CA THR A 216 8.02 -1.67 -2.83
C THR A 216 6.96 -1.67 -1.74
N PHE A 217 6.16 -2.74 -1.67
CA PHE A 217 5.22 -2.98 -0.59
C PHE A 217 5.75 -4.13 0.27
N VAL A 218 6.07 -3.87 1.53
CA VAL A 218 6.66 -4.86 2.43
C VAL A 218 5.87 -4.94 3.73
N ASN A 219 5.59 -6.17 4.18
CA ASN A 219 4.80 -6.44 5.37
C ASN A 219 3.39 -5.82 5.32
N PHE A 220 2.43 -6.51 4.71
CA PHE A 220 1.02 -6.12 4.70
C PHE A 220 0.08 -7.22 5.21
N GLN A 221 -0.82 -6.82 6.10
CA GLN A 221 -1.76 -7.72 6.74
C GLN A 221 -2.97 -8.08 5.85
N ASP A 222 -3.48 -7.12 5.07
CA ASP A 222 -4.63 -7.33 4.16
C ASP A 222 -4.20 -7.04 2.72
N ARG A 223 -4.74 -6.01 2.06
CA ARG A 223 -4.59 -5.81 0.61
C ARG A 223 -3.71 -4.62 0.27
N ILE A 224 -2.93 -4.69 -0.81
CA ILE A 224 -2.27 -3.48 -1.34
C ILE A 224 -3.32 -2.52 -1.92
N ILE A 225 -4.22 -3.04 -2.76
CA ILE A 225 -5.36 -2.29 -3.27
C ILE A 225 -6.63 -2.94 -2.72
N ARG A 226 -7.43 -2.14 -2.01
CA ARG A 226 -8.81 -2.48 -1.68
C ARG A 226 -9.74 -1.56 -2.45
N HIS A 227 -10.60 -2.17 -3.26
CA HIS A 227 -11.74 -1.53 -3.89
C HIS A 227 -12.92 -2.47 -3.79
N ARG A 228 -13.42 -2.67 -2.58
CA ARG A 228 -14.50 -3.63 -2.26
C ARG A 228 -15.72 -2.90 -1.75
N SER A 229 -16.89 -3.42 -2.11
CA SER A 229 -18.23 -2.86 -1.83
C SER A 229 -18.46 -1.52 -2.53
N SER A 230 -17.75 -1.31 -3.64
CA SER A 230 -17.90 -0.10 -4.44
C SER A 230 -19.08 -0.20 -5.41
N THR A 231 -19.67 0.94 -5.72
CA THR A 231 -20.68 1.11 -6.77
C THR A 231 -20.13 1.85 -7.99
N ALA A 232 -18.85 2.21 -7.97
CA ALA A 232 -18.18 2.97 -9.01
C ALA A 232 -16.79 2.38 -9.29
N ALA A 233 -16.22 2.63 -10.47
CA ALA A 233 -15.02 1.93 -10.93
C ALA A 233 -13.71 2.70 -10.71
N ILE A 234 -12.61 1.95 -10.57
CA ILE A 234 -11.28 2.43 -10.97
C ILE A 234 -11.23 2.40 -12.51
N LYS A 235 -11.33 3.56 -13.16
CA LYS A 235 -11.48 3.63 -14.62
C LYS A 235 -10.23 3.18 -15.37
N ASN A 236 -9.05 3.56 -14.87
CA ASN A 236 -7.77 3.15 -15.46
C ASN A 236 -6.78 2.81 -14.34
N LEU A 237 -6.27 1.59 -14.34
CA LEU A 237 -5.24 1.12 -13.41
C LEU A 237 -3.94 0.81 -14.15
N ILE A 238 -2.84 1.37 -13.66
CA ILE A 238 -1.47 0.98 -14.02
C ILE A 238 -0.78 0.53 -12.73
N PHE A 239 -0.43 -0.75 -12.67
CA PHE A 239 0.33 -1.36 -11.59
C PHE A 239 1.56 -2.04 -12.20
N ASP A 240 2.65 -1.28 -12.32
CA ASP A 240 3.83 -1.67 -13.09
C ASP A 240 5.14 -1.59 -12.29
N HIS A 241 6.04 -2.54 -12.50
CA HIS A 241 7.37 -2.54 -11.87
C HIS A 241 7.34 -2.46 -10.34
N ASN A 242 6.35 -3.05 -9.67
CA ASN A 242 6.28 -3.06 -8.21
C ASN A 242 6.84 -4.37 -7.62
N THR A 243 7.39 -4.27 -6.43
CA THR A 243 7.87 -5.41 -5.64
C THR A 243 7.02 -5.57 -4.39
N LEU A 244 6.35 -6.70 -4.24
CA LEU A 244 5.48 -7.00 -3.10
C LEU A 244 6.13 -8.12 -2.29
N VAL A 245 6.30 -7.89 -0.99
CA VAL A 245 7.02 -8.79 -0.09
C VAL A 245 6.23 -8.98 1.21
N ASN A 246 6.06 -10.22 1.62
CA ASN A 246 5.44 -10.60 2.90
C ASN A 246 4.01 -10.05 3.06
N GLY A 247 3.11 -10.56 2.25
CA GLY A 247 1.68 -10.31 2.38
C GLY A 247 1.00 -11.44 3.12
N MET A 248 0.41 -11.16 4.28
CA MET A 248 -0.62 -12.06 4.82
C MET A 248 -1.78 -12.16 3.81
N SER A 249 -2.13 -11.03 3.15
CA SER A 249 -3.17 -10.95 2.13
C SER A 249 -4.47 -11.57 2.61
N TYR A 250 -4.90 -11.24 3.82
CA TYR A 250 -6.00 -11.95 4.46
C TYR A 250 -7.27 -12.04 3.57
N HIS A 251 -7.59 -10.97 2.82
CA HIS A 251 -8.64 -10.94 1.78
C HIS A 251 -8.10 -10.74 0.35
N GLY A 252 -6.94 -11.32 0.03
CA GLY A 252 -6.27 -11.20 -1.26
C GLY A 252 -5.22 -10.09 -1.28
N THR A 253 -4.53 -9.94 -2.40
CA THR A 253 -3.45 -8.97 -2.60
C THR A 253 -3.96 -7.70 -3.29
N LEU A 254 -4.68 -7.85 -4.40
CA LEU A 254 -5.30 -6.76 -5.15
C LEU A 254 -6.80 -7.06 -5.34
N ALA A 255 -7.64 -6.50 -4.47
CA ALA A 255 -9.09 -6.54 -4.65
C ALA A 255 -9.51 -5.29 -5.42
N LEU A 256 -9.67 -5.44 -6.74
CA LEU A 256 -9.84 -4.33 -7.67
C LEU A 256 -11.30 -3.89 -7.83
N GLY A 257 -12.27 -4.68 -7.32
CA GLY A 257 -13.70 -4.40 -7.44
C GLY A 257 -14.14 -4.06 -8.85
N TRP A 258 -14.94 -3.00 -9.00
CA TRP A 258 -15.30 -2.48 -10.31
C TRP A 258 -14.10 -1.82 -10.99
N VAL A 259 -13.77 -2.31 -12.18
CA VAL A 259 -12.77 -1.75 -13.07
C VAL A 259 -13.42 -1.24 -14.36
N GLY A 260 -12.86 -0.16 -14.93
CA GLY A 260 -13.40 0.51 -16.10
C GLY A 260 -12.70 0.11 -17.40
N ASN A 261 -12.09 1.09 -18.04
CA ASN A 261 -11.58 1.00 -19.41
C ASN A 261 -10.33 0.13 -19.52
N LYS A 262 -9.37 0.27 -18.60
CA LYS A 262 -8.06 -0.38 -18.71
C LYS A 262 -7.55 -0.84 -17.34
N VAL A 263 -7.03 -2.05 -17.31
CA VAL A 263 -6.21 -2.57 -16.20
C VAL A 263 -4.90 -3.11 -16.74
N GLN A 264 -3.79 -2.57 -16.23
CA GLN A 264 -2.44 -3.04 -16.51
C GLN A 264 -1.79 -3.50 -15.21
N ILE A 265 -1.37 -4.76 -15.14
CA ILE A 265 -0.62 -5.36 -14.03
C ILE A 265 0.59 -6.04 -14.64
N THR A 266 1.70 -5.31 -14.71
CA THR A 266 2.87 -5.75 -15.48
C THR A 266 4.16 -5.64 -14.69
N ASN A 267 5.09 -6.53 -14.95
CA ASN A 267 6.46 -6.39 -14.48
C ASN A 267 6.63 -6.35 -12.97
N ASN A 268 5.75 -7.05 -12.23
CA ASN A 268 5.80 -7.03 -10.79
C ASN A 268 6.46 -8.30 -10.25
N LEU A 269 7.13 -8.17 -9.11
CA LEU A 269 7.66 -9.27 -8.33
C LEU A 269 6.79 -9.50 -7.08
N PHE A 270 6.34 -10.73 -6.87
CA PHE A 270 5.52 -11.14 -5.73
C PHE A 270 6.27 -12.18 -4.89
N VAL A 271 6.79 -11.79 -3.73
CA VAL A 271 7.51 -12.68 -2.80
C VAL A 271 6.66 -12.90 -1.56
N ASP A 272 6.18 -14.13 -1.35
CA ASP A 272 5.37 -14.48 -0.19
C ASP A 272 4.16 -13.54 0.00
N THR A 273 3.41 -13.28 -1.08
CA THR A 273 2.35 -12.26 -1.07
C THR A 273 0.98 -12.76 -0.65
N PHE A 274 0.79 -14.08 -0.49
CA PHE A 274 -0.47 -14.66 0.01
C PHE A 274 -0.22 -15.72 1.09
N ILE A 275 0.48 -15.33 2.15
CA ILE A 275 0.90 -16.24 3.24
C ILE A 275 -0.29 -16.89 3.93
N ALA A 276 -1.43 -16.20 4.06
CA ALA A 276 -2.64 -16.85 4.58
C ALA A 276 -3.10 -18.03 3.69
N GLY A 277 -2.76 -18.01 2.40
CA GLY A 277 -3.09 -19.01 1.40
C GLY A 277 -4.58 -19.10 1.08
N GLN A 278 -4.90 -19.92 0.08
CA GLN A 278 -6.26 -20.31 -0.26
C GLN A 278 -6.78 -21.32 0.77
N ASP A 279 -8.02 -21.16 1.20
CA ASP A 279 -8.71 -22.15 2.00
C ASP A 279 -10.24 -22.06 1.78
N THR A 280 -10.98 -22.91 2.48
CA THR A 280 -12.46 -22.92 2.52
C THR A 280 -13.01 -22.32 3.82
N ASP A 281 -12.28 -21.38 4.44
CA ASP A 281 -12.75 -20.70 5.64
C ASP A 281 -13.79 -19.63 5.27
N MET A 282 -15.05 -19.90 5.59
CA MET A 282 -16.18 -19.01 5.30
C MET A 282 -15.97 -17.57 5.80
N VAL A 283 -15.26 -17.38 6.92
CA VAL A 283 -15.00 -16.05 7.48
C VAL A 283 -14.15 -15.21 6.53
N ARG A 284 -13.13 -15.84 5.93
CA ARG A 284 -12.27 -15.22 4.92
C ARG A 284 -12.96 -15.14 3.57
N GLN A 285 -13.61 -16.21 3.13
CA GLN A 285 -14.30 -16.28 1.83
C GLN A 285 -15.34 -15.18 1.66
N SER A 286 -15.95 -14.72 2.75
CA SER A 286 -16.93 -13.62 2.75
C SER A 286 -16.45 -12.31 2.11
N GLU A 287 -15.13 -12.10 1.92
CA GLU A 287 -14.59 -10.92 1.22
C GLU A 287 -14.04 -11.18 -0.20
N PHE A 288 -14.25 -12.37 -0.77
CA PHE A 288 -13.85 -12.73 -2.13
C PHE A 288 -15.03 -12.85 -3.12
N ASP A 289 -16.26 -12.63 -2.65
CA ASP A 289 -17.52 -12.86 -3.37
C ASP A 289 -17.76 -11.96 -4.60
N GLU A 290 -17.15 -10.78 -4.67
CA GLU A 290 -17.39 -9.79 -5.73
C GLU A 290 -17.00 -10.27 -7.13
N CYS A 291 -16.11 -11.25 -7.22
CA CYS A 291 -15.74 -11.86 -8.51
C CYS A 291 -16.80 -12.83 -9.04
N GLY A 292 -17.73 -13.29 -8.20
CA GLY A 292 -18.76 -14.27 -8.52
C GLY A 292 -18.25 -15.70 -8.75
N GLU A 293 -16.95 -15.96 -8.61
CA GLU A 293 -16.38 -17.29 -8.78
C GLU A 293 -16.46 -18.09 -7.47
N VAL A 294 -16.81 -19.36 -7.59
CA VAL A 294 -16.98 -20.26 -6.46
C VAL A 294 -16.00 -21.43 -6.49
N ASP A 295 -15.64 -21.92 -5.31
CA ASP A 295 -14.89 -23.15 -5.11
C ASP A 295 -15.79 -24.40 -5.30
N ALA A 296 -15.22 -25.59 -5.07
CA ALA A 296 -15.92 -26.87 -5.20
C ALA A 296 -17.10 -27.04 -4.20
N TYR A 297 -17.17 -26.20 -3.17
CA TYR A 297 -18.20 -26.23 -2.13
C TYR A 297 -19.26 -25.13 -2.32
N GLY A 298 -19.14 -24.32 -3.38
CA GLY A 298 -20.08 -23.26 -3.71
C GLY A 298 -19.83 -21.95 -2.94
N PHE A 299 -18.71 -21.81 -2.24
CA PHE A 299 -18.32 -20.57 -1.57
C PHE A 299 -17.36 -19.76 -2.44
N ALA A 300 -17.21 -18.46 -2.15
CA ALA A 300 -16.35 -17.59 -2.94
C ALA A 300 -14.91 -18.13 -3.01
N LYS A 301 -14.38 -18.23 -4.24
CA LYS A 301 -13.02 -18.70 -4.50
C LYS A 301 -12.02 -17.63 -4.06
N MET A 302 -11.01 -18.02 -3.26
CA MET A 302 -9.93 -17.10 -2.90
C MET A 302 -8.84 -17.08 -3.98
N THR A 303 -8.43 -15.87 -4.38
CA THR A 303 -7.35 -15.61 -5.33
C THR A 303 -6.55 -14.40 -4.90
N TRP A 304 -5.37 -14.18 -5.48
CA TRP A 304 -4.53 -13.03 -5.09
C TRP A 304 -5.10 -11.73 -5.65
N ILE A 305 -5.56 -11.79 -6.90
CA ILE A 305 -6.09 -10.66 -7.65
C ILE A 305 -7.50 -11.01 -8.09
N SER A 306 -8.43 -10.10 -7.80
CA SER A 306 -9.84 -10.25 -8.16
C SER A 306 -10.43 -8.91 -8.60
N SER A 307 -11.45 -8.99 -9.43
CA SER A 307 -12.31 -7.86 -9.81
C SER A 307 -13.75 -8.34 -9.92
N VAL A 308 -14.69 -7.40 -9.93
CA VAL A 308 -16.03 -7.66 -10.45
C VAL A 308 -15.91 -7.91 -11.95
N PRO A 309 -16.53 -8.96 -12.51
CA PRO A 309 -16.45 -9.24 -13.94
C PRO A 309 -16.92 -8.06 -14.79
N ASN A 310 -16.08 -7.63 -15.73
CA ASN A 310 -16.41 -6.61 -16.74
C ASN A 310 -15.81 -7.00 -18.09
N ASP A 311 -16.69 -7.26 -19.07
CA ASP A 311 -16.28 -7.68 -20.41
C ASP A 311 -15.76 -6.53 -21.30
N SER A 312 -16.00 -5.28 -20.91
CA SER A 312 -15.53 -4.11 -21.64
C SER A 312 -14.12 -3.66 -21.25
N THR A 313 -13.58 -4.16 -20.14
CA THR A 313 -12.25 -3.79 -19.65
C THR A 313 -11.16 -4.37 -20.54
N SER A 314 -10.24 -3.52 -20.99
CA SER A 314 -9.00 -3.96 -21.63
C SER A 314 -7.98 -4.37 -20.58
N TRP A 315 -7.56 -5.63 -20.62
CA TRP A 315 -6.61 -6.20 -19.68
C TRP A 315 -5.22 -6.34 -20.31
N THR A 316 -4.20 -6.02 -19.53
CA THR A 316 -2.81 -6.37 -19.82
C THR A 316 -2.17 -6.88 -18.55
N VAL A 317 -1.95 -8.18 -18.47
CA VAL A 317 -1.30 -8.82 -17.32
C VAL A 317 -0.14 -9.63 -17.85
N ALA A 318 1.10 -9.19 -17.65
CA ALA A 318 2.26 -9.81 -18.28
C ALA A 318 3.55 -9.55 -17.50
N GLY A 319 4.51 -10.46 -17.63
CA GLY A 319 5.83 -10.29 -17.01
C GLY A 319 5.77 -10.24 -15.48
N ASN A 320 4.77 -10.85 -14.85
CA ASN A 320 4.74 -10.94 -13.38
C ASN A 320 5.43 -12.23 -12.94
N CYS A 321 6.30 -12.12 -11.94
CA CYS A 321 6.98 -13.26 -11.32
C CYS A 321 6.55 -13.41 -9.87
N TYR A 322 6.47 -14.64 -9.38
CA TYR A 322 6.26 -14.89 -7.96
C TYR A 322 7.18 -15.98 -7.41
N THR A 323 7.42 -15.91 -6.10
CA THR A 323 8.13 -16.94 -5.35
C THR A 323 7.40 -17.22 -4.04
N VAL A 324 7.45 -18.48 -3.61
CA VAL A 324 7.09 -18.90 -2.26
C VAL A 324 8.37 -19.37 -1.61
N SER A 325 8.80 -18.66 -0.57
CA SER A 325 10.04 -18.98 0.13
C SER A 325 9.94 -20.31 0.87
N SER A 326 11.09 -20.88 1.22
CA SER A 326 11.16 -22.12 2.00
C SER A 326 10.40 -22.05 3.33
N ALA A 327 10.41 -20.89 4.01
CA ALA A 327 9.69 -20.68 5.25
C ALA A 327 8.16 -20.74 5.06
N VAL A 328 7.65 -20.09 4.01
CA VAL A 328 6.20 -20.10 3.70
C VAL A 328 5.77 -21.45 3.13
N GLN A 329 6.60 -22.10 2.31
CA GLN A 329 6.33 -23.45 1.83
C GLN A 329 6.26 -24.44 3.00
N SER A 330 7.18 -24.36 3.97
CA SER A 330 7.14 -25.20 5.18
C SER A 330 5.85 -25.00 5.97
N PHE A 331 5.36 -23.75 6.06
CA PHE A 331 4.08 -23.45 6.68
C PHE A 331 2.90 -24.05 5.90
N TYR A 332 2.89 -23.96 4.56
CA TYR A 332 1.87 -24.60 3.74
C TYR A 332 1.85 -26.11 3.91
N ASP A 333 3.02 -26.74 3.94
CA ASP A 333 3.16 -28.18 4.15
C ASP A 333 2.63 -28.59 5.54
N GLU A 334 2.97 -27.84 6.60
CA GLU A 334 2.47 -28.02 7.97
C GLU A 334 0.94 -27.93 8.04
N VAL A 335 0.37 -26.87 7.44
CA VAL A 335 -1.07 -26.59 7.51
C VAL A 335 -1.88 -27.55 6.64
N SER A 336 -1.35 -28.00 5.50
CA SER A 336 -2.04 -28.96 4.62
C SER A 336 -2.38 -30.29 5.31
N VAL A 337 -1.62 -30.65 6.36
CA VAL A 337 -1.83 -31.87 7.14
C VAL A 337 -2.76 -31.63 8.35
N THR A 338 -2.84 -30.39 8.83
CA THR A 338 -3.52 -30.04 10.09
C THR A 338 -4.84 -29.28 9.92
N ASP A 339 -5.08 -28.67 8.77
CA ASP A 339 -6.28 -27.92 8.43
C ASP A 339 -6.84 -28.36 7.07
N ASN A 340 -7.86 -29.23 7.09
CA ASN A 340 -8.52 -29.74 5.88
C ASN A 340 -9.18 -28.64 5.01
N ALA A 341 -9.39 -27.43 5.55
CA ALA A 341 -9.88 -26.31 4.76
C ALA A 341 -8.80 -25.71 3.86
N PHE A 342 -7.52 -25.91 4.18
CA PHE A 342 -6.41 -25.29 3.46
C PHE A 342 -6.18 -25.91 2.08
N GLN A 343 -5.96 -25.06 1.08
CA GLN A 343 -5.85 -25.45 -0.33
C GLN A 343 -4.53 -25.00 -0.98
N GLY A 344 -3.61 -24.40 -0.22
CA GLY A 344 -2.27 -24.04 -0.70
C GLY A 344 -2.10 -22.56 -1.01
N GLU A 345 -1.18 -22.25 -1.93
CA GLU A 345 -0.77 -20.88 -2.24
C GLU A 345 -1.84 -20.04 -2.97
N GLY A 346 -2.84 -20.69 -3.57
CA GLY A 346 -3.92 -20.03 -4.29
C GLY A 346 -3.56 -19.56 -5.70
N ASP A 347 -4.59 -19.41 -6.55
CA ASP A 347 -4.40 -18.89 -7.90
C ASP A 347 -4.10 -17.38 -7.89
N PRO A 348 -3.12 -16.90 -8.67
CA PRO A 348 -2.84 -15.46 -8.76
C PRO A 348 -4.01 -14.64 -9.30
N LEU A 349 -4.82 -15.21 -10.20
CA LEU A 349 -5.92 -14.53 -10.87
C LEU A 349 -7.22 -15.33 -10.72
N THR A 350 -8.33 -14.62 -10.64
CA THR A 350 -9.66 -15.20 -10.93
C THR A 350 -9.73 -15.68 -12.39
N ALA A 351 -10.53 -16.71 -12.65
CA ALA A 351 -10.67 -17.31 -13.98
C ALA A 351 -11.17 -16.31 -15.04
N HIS A 352 -12.07 -15.39 -14.66
CA HIS A 352 -12.56 -14.37 -15.58
C HIS A 352 -11.50 -13.35 -15.99
N ILE A 353 -10.46 -13.14 -15.18
CA ILE A 353 -9.29 -12.31 -15.55
C ILE A 353 -8.34 -13.16 -16.38
N ALA A 354 -8.00 -14.37 -15.91
CA ALA A 354 -7.08 -15.28 -16.58
C ALA A 354 -7.49 -15.62 -18.02
N GLY A 355 -8.80 -15.66 -18.29
CA GLY A 355 -9.36 -15.91 -19.62
C GLY A 355 -9.39 -14.71 -20.57
N LYS A 356 -8.95 -13.50 -20.15
CA LYS A 356 -8.97 -12.30 -21.00
C LYS A 356 -7.82 -12.30 -22.00
N SER A 357 -8.10 -11.75 -23.19
CA SER A 357 -7.05 -11.45 -24.17
C SER A 357 -6.04 -10.46 -23.58
N GLY A 358 -4.74 -10.73 -23.76
CA GLY A 358 -3.65 -9.90 -23.21
C GLY A 358 -3.14 -10.33 -21.83
N VAL A 359 -3.62 -11.46 -21.31
CA VAL A 359 -3.16 -12.05 -20.04
C VAL A 359 -2.15 -13.17 -20.29
N GLN A 360 -0.92 -12.95 -19.81
CA GLN A 360 0.23 -13.85 -19.72
C GLN A 360 0.65 -13.88 -18.24
N ALA A 361 -0.15 -14.61 -17.46
CA ALA A 361 -0.43 -14.31 -16.06
C ALA A 361 0.82 -14.13 -15.17
N PHE A 362 1.45 -15.23 -14.78
CA PHE A 362 2.44 -15.27 -13.71
C PHE A 362 3.41 -16.43 -13.94
N VAL A 363 4.69 -16.21 -13.67
CA VAL A 363 5.72 -17.26 -13.65
C VAL A 363 6.16 -17.49 -12.21
N LYS A 364 6.15 -18.75 -11.77
CA LYS A 364 6.72 -19.13 -10.46
C LYS A 364 8.21 -19.35 -10.62
N GLU A 365 9.01 -18.73 -9.77
CA GLU A 365 10.46 -18.94 -9.71
C GLU A 365 10.93 -19.14 -8.27
N ALA A 366 12.05 -19.84 -8.12
CA ALA A 366 12.77 -19.89 -6.87
C ALA A 366 13.70 -18.68 -6.80
N LEU A 367 13.30 -17.68 -6.00
CA LEU A 367 14.06 -16.46 -5.79
C LEU A 367 14.30 -16.23 -4.30
N GLU A 368 15.50 -15.80 -3.97
CA GLU A 368 15.87 -15.28 -2.66
C GLU A 368 16.21 -13.80 -2.81
N LEU A 369 15.66 -12.98 -1.91
CA LEU A 369 15.96 -11.55 -1.86
C LEU A 369 17.18 -11.26 -0.98
N GLY A 370 17.90 -10.19 -1.26
CA GLY A 370 19.13 -9.83 -0.54
C GLY A 370 18.94 -9.65 0.97
N ASN A 371 17.98 -8.82 1.39
CA ASN A 371 17.61 -8.62 2.79
C ASN A 371 16.15 -8.14 2.90
N ARG A 372 15.32 -8.95 3.55
CA ARG A 372 13.91 -8.64 3.81
C ARG A 372 13.52 -9.06 5.24
N PRO A 373 12.42 -8.50 5.80
CA PRO A 373 11.86 -9.01 7.05
C PRO A 373 11.44 -10.47 6.91
N GLU A 374 11.34 -11.18 8.02
CA GLU A 374 10.81 -12.54 8.03
C GLU A 374 9.34 -12.58 7.54
N PRO A 375 8.92 -13.60 6.77
CA PRO A 375 7.53 -13.75 6.37
C PRO A 375 6.58 -13.85 7.56
N MET A 376 5.32 -13.41 7.39
CA MET A 376 4.28 -13.38 8.44
C MET A 376 3.76 -14.77 8.89
N VAL A 377 4.60 -15.81 8.89
CA VAL A 377 4.23 -17.18 9.25
C VAL A 377 3.73 -17.28 10.69
N ALA A 378 4.32 -16.51 11.63
CA ALA A 378 3.87 -16.48 13.01
C ALA A 378 2.40 -16.05 13.13
N MET A 379 2.04 -14.93 12.49
CA MET A 379 0.68 -14.42 12.42
C MET A 379 -0.28 -15.40 11.75
N ALA A 380 0.13 -16.00 10.63
CA ALA A 380 -0.68 -16.98 9.91
C ALA A 380 -0.93 -18.25 10.73
N ARG A 381 0.08 -18.72 11.47
CA ARG A 381 -0.04 -19.86 12.39
C ARG A 381 -0.95 -19.52 13.57
N TRP A 382 -0.80 -18.34 14.17
CA TRP A 382 -1.69 -17.87 15.26
C TRP A 382 -3.16 -17.79 14.80
N TYR A 383 -3.40 -17.28 13.58
CA TYR A 383 -4.74 -17.22 13.00
C TYR A 383 -5.41 -18.60 12.95
N ARG A 384 -4.69 -19.60 12.44
CA ARG A 384 -5.23 -20.96 12.23
C ARG A 384 -5.31 -21.78 13.51
N LYS A 385 -4.40 -21.55 14.46
CA LYS A 385 -4.29 -22.34 15.69
C LYS A 385 -5.59 -22.28 16.51
N PRO A 386 -6.10 -23.41 17.04
CA PRO A 386 -7.32 -23.41 17.86
C PRO A 386 -7.21 -22.50 19.09
N GLN A 387 -8.34 -21.92 19.51
CA GLN A 387 -8.42 -21.08 20.71
C GLN A 387 -7.95 -21.81 21.97
N SER A 388 -8.26 -23.11 22.10
CA SER A 388 -7.82 -23.96 23.22
C SER A 388 -6.29 -24.15 23.29
N GLN A 389 -5.57 -23.78 22.23
CA GLN A 389 -4.11 -23.83 22.17
C GLN A 389 -3.49 -22.43 22.12
N GLY A 390 -4.28 -21.37 22.33
CA GLY A 390 -3.80 -19.99 22.35
C GLY A 390 -3.71 -19.31 20.97
N GLY A 391 -4.32 -19.87 19.93
CA GLY A 391 -4.58 -19.14 18.68
C GLY A 391 -5.95 -18.48 18.67
N VAL A 392 -6.42 -18.03 17.50
CA VAL A 392 -7.76 -17.42 17.36
C VAL A 392 -8.77 -18.31 16.65
N GLY A 393 -8.37 -19.52 16.24
CA GLY A 393 -9.24 -20.56 15.70
C GLY A 393 -9.99 -20.15 14.44
N LYS A 394 -9.33 -19.41 13.54
CA LYS A 394 -9.91 -18.88 12.30
C LYS A 394 -11.09 -17.93 12.52
N THR A 395 -11.10 -17.25 13.67
CA THR A 395 -12.02 -16.13 13.91
C THR A 395 -11.33 -14.80 13.62
N LYS A 396 -12.11 -13.73 13.42
CA LYS A 396 -11.58 -12.36 13.26
C LYS A 396 -11.28 -11.67 14.61
N ALA A 397 -11.36 -12.39 15.74
CA ALA A 397 -11.08 -11.83 17.06
C ALA A 397 -9.58 -11.52 17.21
N THR A 398 -9.26 -10.53 18.04
CA THR A 398 -7.87 -10.12 18.28
C THR A 398 -7.52 -10.03 19.78
N ASP A 399 -8.43 -10.45 20.66
CA ASP A 399 -8.33 -10.25 22.12
C ASP A 399 -7.10 -10.94 22.74
N ASN A 400 -6.66 -12.06 22.16
CA ASN A 400 -5.50 -12.82 22.61
C ASN A 400 -4.27 -12.66 21.69
N PHE A 401 -4.30 -11.70 20.76
CA PHE A 401 -3.15 -11.39 19.91
C PHE A 401 -2.01 -10.82 20.76
N ASN A 402 -0.84 -11.48 20.73
CA ASN A 402 0.35 -11.03 21.42
C ASN A 402 1.40 -10.55 20.42
N ARG A 403 1.68 -9.25 20.42
CA ARG A 403 2.66 -8.65 19.48
C ARG A 403 4.05 -9.31 19.55
N ALA A 404 4.45 -9.82 20.72
CA ALA A 404 5.76 -10.43 20.89
C ALA A 404 5.90 -11.80 20.21
N THR A 405 4.79 -12.52 19.97
CA THR A 405 4.81 -13.90 19.45
C THR A 405 4.06 -14.05 18.13
N ASP A 406 3.08 -13.20 17.87
CA ASP A 406 2.11 -13.39 16.79
C ASP A 406 2.17 -12.28 15.73
N ASP A 407 2.83 -11.15 16.01
CA ASP A 407 3.01 -10.09 15.00
C ASP A 407 3.95 -10.56 13.89
N TYR A 408 3.88 -9.87 12.76
CA TYR A 408 4.91 -10.02 11.74
C TYR A 408 6.22 -9.37 12.18
N ASP A 409 7.30 -9.62 11.44
CA ASP A 409 8.62 -9.02 11.69
C ASP A 409 8.60 -7.50 11.42
N ARG A 410 8.02 -6.76 12.37
CA ARG A 410 7.81 -5.32 12.32
C ARG A 410 9.13 -4.61 12.59
N ARG A 411 9.66 -3.97 11.56
CA ARG A 411 10.91 -3.19 11.64
C ARG A 411 10.65 -1.70 11.80
N LYS A 412 11.63 -0.95 12.32
CA LYS A 412 11.58 0.51 12.35
C LYS A 412 11.80 1.13 10.97
N TRP A 413 11.48 2.40 10.78
CA TRP A 413 11.62 3.05 9.48
C TRP A 413 13.06 2.99 8.93
N GLN A 414 14.08 3.06 9.81
CA GLN A 414 15.49 3.00 9.41
C GLN A 414 15.83 1.70 8.68
N TYR A 415 15.24 0.57 9.09
CA TYR A 415 15.48 -0.69 8.39
C TYR A 415 15.04 -0.58 6.92
N PHE A 416 13.87 0.00 6.66
CA PHE A 416 13.36 0.14 5.29
C PHE A 416 14.09 1.20 4.48
N ALA A 417 14.61 2.23 5.13
CA ALA A 417 15.39 3.27 4.47
C ALA A 417 16.82 2.82 4.14
N ASP A 418 17.47 2.10 5.06
CA ASP A 418 18.92 1.94 5.07
C ASP A 418 19.39 0.51 4.80
N THR A 419 18.53 -0.49 5.05
CA THR A 419 18.95 -1.90 5.12
C THR A 419 18.13 -2.84 4.24
N LEU A 420 16.86 -2.54 3.98
CA LEU A 420 16.00 -3.33 3.10
C LEU A 420 16.63 -3.45 1.72
N ASP A 421 16.77 -4.69 1.25
CA ASP A 421 17.29 -5.01 -0.07
C ASP A 421 16.42 -6.10 -0.72
N CYS A 422 15.48 -5.65 -1.54
CA CYS A 422 14.64 -6.55 -2.33
C CYS A 422 15.27 -6.91 -3.67
N SER A 423 16.58 -6.74 -3.85
CA SER A 423 17.27 -7.20 -5.05
C SER A 423 17.34 -8.73 -5.09
N TYR A 424 17.48 -9.26 -6.30
CA TYR A 424 17.66 -10.68 -6.60
C TYR A 424 18.67 -10.81 -7.76
N PRO A 425 19.27 -11.99 -7.99
CA PRO A 425 20.29 -12.16 -9.00
C PRO A 425 19.81 -11.77 -10.40
N THR A 426 20.61 -11.01 -11.15
CA THR A 426 20.31 -10.65 -12.55
C THR A 426 20.38 -11.84 -13.51
N THR A 427 20.89 -12.98 -13.05
CA THR A 427 20.88 -14.25 -13.75
C THR A 427 19.56 -15.02 -13.59
N ALA A 428 18.66 -14.57 -12.71
CA ALA A 428 17.35 -15.20 -12.57
C ALA A 428 16.50 -14.95 -13.82
N ASP A 429 15.65 -15.92 -14.17
CA ASP A 429 14.76 -15.79 -15.33
C ASP A 429 13.80 -14.61 -15.15
N ALA A 430 13.43 -14.30 -13.89
CA ALA A 430 12.62 -13.15 -13.51
C ALA A 430 13.21 -11.84 -14.05
N TYR A 431 14.54 -11.68 -13.99
CA TYR A 431 15.21 -10.49 -14.52
C TYR A 431 14.97 -10.34 -16.03
N THR A 432 14.93 -11.46 -16.75
CA THR A 432 14.68 -11.49 -18.19
C THR A 432 13.21 -11.22 -18.51
N TYR A 433 12.28 -11.86 -17.79
CA TYR A 433 10.83 -11.67 -18.00
C TYR A 433 10.40 -10.22 -17.73
N LEU A 434 10.99 -9.59 -16.71
CA LEU A 434 10.71 -8.22 -16.32
C LEU A 434 11.29 -7.18 -17.29
N LEU A 435 12.34 -7.54 -18.04
CA LEU A 435 12.94 -6.68 -19.06
C LEU A 435 12.34 -6.83 -20.48
N GLN A 436 11.82 -8.02 -20.82
CA GLN A 436 11.35 -8.36 -22.17
C GLN A 436 9.89 -7.95 -22.47
N SER A 437 9.13 -7.56 -21.46
CA SER A 437 7.76 -7.05 -21.57
C SER A 437 7.66 -5.60 -22.11
N LYS A 438 8.78 -5.02 -22.57
CA LYS A 438 8.89 -3.65 -23.10
C LYS A 438 8.48 -3.54 -24.57
#